data_AF-A0AAV6TNL6-F1
#
_entry.id   AF-A0AAV6TNL6-F1
#
_cell.length_a   1.000
_cell.length_b   1.000
_cell.length_c   1.000
_cell.angle_alpha   90.00
_cell.angle_beta   90.00
_cell.angle_gamma   90.00
#
_symmetry.space_group_name_H-M   'P 1'
#
loop_
_entity.id
_entity.type
_entity.pdbx_description
1 polymer ?
#
loop_
_entity_poly.entity_id
_entity_poly.type
_entity_poly.pdbx_seq_one_letter_code
_entity_poly.pdbx_strand_id
1 'polypeptide(L)'
;MVGRRYARDKNGNEIYPRRRHTLFSRNEEGQEYYARDKNGNEFYPCLNGQSVVIPERLAKFANNTQRYPSDAKGNEYYLQHQGKPYLLRQESGGNVLGQTRKGFQ
;
A
#
# COMPACT_ATOMS: atom_id res chain seq x y z
N MET A 1 12.90 7.12 -22.32
CA MET A 1 12.91 7.60 -20.92
C MET A 1 13.26 6.41 -20.03
N VAL A 2 14.25 6.54 -19.15
CA VAL A 2 14.61 5.43 -18.23
C VAL A 2 13.68 5.50 -17.03
N GLY A 3 12.72 4.58 -16.93
CA GLY A 3 11.84 4.47 -15.76
C GLY A 3 12.69 4.35 -14.49
N ARG A 4 12.37 5.13 -13.46
CA ARG A 4 13.11 5.09 -12.18
C ARG A 4 12.70 3.82 -11.45
N ARG A 5 13.65 2.91 -11.22
CA ARG A 5 13.43 1.64 -10.49
C ARG A 5 13.88 1.75 -9.04
N TYR A 6 13.24 0.97 -8.16
CA TYR A 6 13.75 0.78 -6.80
C TYR A 6 15.12 0.09 -6.84
N ALA A 7 16.00 0.44 -5.89
CA ALA A 7 17.21 -0.33 -5.65
C ALA A 7 16.84 -1.73 -5.11
N ARG A 8 17.71 -2.72 -5.31
CA ARG A 8 17.51 -4.09 -4.80
C ARG A 8 18.54 -4.45 -3.74
N ASP A 9 18.12 -5.23 -2.75
CA ASP A 9 19.04 -5.85 -1.78
C ASP A 9 19.75 -7.07 -2.39
N LYS A 10 20.67 -7.66 -1.62
CA LYS A 10 21.40 -8.88 -2.02
C LYS A 10 20.51 -10.10 -2.25
N ASN A 11 19.28 -10.09 -1.75
CA ASN A 11 18.31 -11.16 -1.90
C ASN A 11 17.37 -10.94 -3.09
N GLY A 12 17.50 -9.81 -3.80
CA GLY A 12 16.66 -9.42 -4.92
C GLY A 12 15.39 -8.66 -4.55
N ASN A 13 15.19 -8.30 -3.27
CA ASN A 13 14.04 -7.49 -2.86
C ASN A 13 14.27 -6.03 -3.19
N GLU A 14 13.27 -5.36 -3.74
CA GLU A 14 13.28 -3.92 -3.94
C GLU A 14 13.22 -3.18 -2.60
N ILE A 15 13.82 -1.99 -2.52
CA ILE A 15 13.96 -1.23 -1.28
C ILE A 15 13.41 0.18 -1.48
N TYR A 16 12.56 0.61 -0.56
CA TYR A 16 12.07 1.99 -0.51
C TYR A 16 13.19 2.98 -0.14
N PRO A 17 13.26 4.14 -0.81
CA PRO A 17 14.25 5.17 -0.47
C PRO A 17 14.01 5.71 0.94
N ARG A 18 15.06 5.71 1.78
CA ARG A 18 14.99 6.18 3.18
C ARG A 18 14.84 7.70 3.35
N ARG A 19 15.24 8.52 2.37
CA ARG A 19 15.37 9.99 2.52
C ARG A 19 15.04 10.76 1.24
N ARG A 20 13.83 10.61 0.70
CA ARG A 20 13.37 11.45 -0.42
C ARG A 20 11.91 11.82 -0.25
N HIS A 21 11.54 13.01 -0.74
CA HIS A 21 10.15 13.45 -0.88
C HIS A 21 9.30 12.51 -1.76
N THR A 22 9.94 11.64 -2.56
CA THR A 22 9.30 10.65 -3.44
C THR A 22 9.45 9.26 -2.84
N LEU A 23 8.42 8.81 -2.12
CA LEU A 23 8.29 7.46 -1.56
C LEU A 23 8.14 6.40 -2.66
N PHE A 24 7.49 6.76 -3.77
CA PHE A 24 7.16 5.82 -4.85
C PHE A 24 8.04 6.01 -6.09
N SER A 25 8.45 4.89 -6.68
CA SER A 25 9.09 4.84 -8.00
C SER A 25 8.04 4.88 -9.12
N ARG A 26 8.47 5.23 -10.34
CA ARG A 26 7.60 5.37 -11.51
C ARG A 26 8.04 4.48 -12.67
N ASN A 27 7.09 3.81 -13.32
CA ASN A 27 7.35 3.01 -14.51
C ASN A 27 7.68 3.92 -15.72
N GLU A 28 7.89 3.34 -16.89
CA GLU A 28 8.21 4.07 -18.12
C GLU A 28 7.08 5.01 -18.58
N GLU A 29 5.85 4.71 -18.18
CA GLU A 29 4.64 5.51 -18.43
C GLU A 29 4.43 6.61 -17.37
N GLY A 30 5.31 6.70 -16.37
CA GLY A 30 5.21 7.67 -15.28
C GLY A 30 4.25 7.28 -14.16
N GLN A 31 3.69 6.08 -14.16
CA GLN A 31 2.78 5.58 -13.14
C GLN A 31 3.54 5.09 -11.90
N GLU A 32 3.05 5.45 -10.72
CA GLU A 32 3.63 5.05 -9.43
C GLU A 32 3.30 3.58 -9.11
N TYR A 33 4.27 2.88 -8.53
CA TYR A 33 4.11 1.47 -8.15
C TYR A 33 4.83 1.14 -6.83
N TYR A 34 4.38 0.05 -6.19
CA TYR A 34 4.97 -0.46 -4.95
C TYR A 34 6.20 -1.32 -5.22
N ALA A 35 7.17 -1.29 -4.30
CA ALA A 35 8.32 -2.18 -4.32
C ALA A 35 7.88 -3.64 -4.21
N ARG A 36 8.66 -4.53 -4.83
CA ARG A 36 8.44 -5.97 -4.87
C ARG A 36 9.53 -6.76 -4.17
N ASP A 37 9.14 -7.83 -3.47
CA ASP A 37 10.09 -8.81 -2.99
C ASP A 37 10.65 -9.66 -4.14
N LYS A 38 11.64 -10.51 -3.85
CA LYS A 38 12.25 -11.42 -4.82
C LYS A 38 11.27 -12.39 -5.49
N ASN A 39 10.11 -12.63 -4.88
CA ASN A 39 9.08 -13.52 -5.38
C ASN A 39 8.04 -12.76 -6.22
N GLY A 40 8.16 -11.43 -6.34
CA GLY A 40 7.23 -10.57 -7.07
C GLY A 40 6.04 -10.06 -6.25
N ASN A 41 6.03 -10.26 -4.93
CA ASN A 41 4.97 -9.72 -4.07
C ASN A 41 5.22 -8.23 -3.82
N GLU A 42 4.24 -7.40 -4.11
CA GLU A 42 4.25 -5.99 -3.76
C GLU A 42 4.04 -5.80 -2.25
N PHE A 43 4.66 -4.77 -1.70
CA PHE A 43 4.52 -4.43 -0.29
C PHE A 43 4.50 -2.91 -0.09
N TYR A 44 3.72 -2.45 0.89
CA TYR A 44 3.61 -1.03 1.21
C TYR A 44 4.89 -0.51 1.86
N PRO A 45 5.31 0.73 1.57
CA PRO A 45 6.26 1.41 2.43
C PRO A 45 5.61 1.64 3.80
N CYS A 46 6.40 1.49 4.86
CA CYS A 46 5.96 1.73 6.22
C CYS A 46 6.60 3.02 6.74
N LEU A 47 5.78 3.97 7.17
CA LEU A 47 6.21 5.21 7.81
C LEU A 47 5.53 5.30 9.19
N ASN A 48 6.34 5.37 10.25
CA ASN A 48 5.86 5.40 11.64
C ASN A 48 4.88 4.24 11.97
N GLY A 49 5.17 3.04 11.44
CA GLY A 49 4.32 1.86 11.61
C GLY A 49 3.14 1.79 10.65
N GLN A 50 2.81 2.86 9.92
CA GLN A 50 1.65 2.89 9.03
C GLN A 50 2.04 2.67 7.56
N SER A 51 1.23 1.89 6.85
CA SER A 51 1.37 1.71 5.40
C SER A 51 1.07 3.02 4.65
N VAL A 52 1.97 3.47 3.78
CA VAL A 52 1.71 4.59 2.85
C VAL A 52 1.22 4.04 1.52
N VAL A 53 0.13 4.61 1.01
CA VAL A 53 -0.60 4.06 -0.14
C VAL A 53 -0.53 5.02 -1.33
N ILE A 54 -0.40 4.45 -2.53
CA ILE A 54 -0.67 5.14 -3.79
C ILE A 54 -2.19 5.24 -3.91
N PRO A 55 -2.76 6.43 -4.19
CA PRO A 55 -4.20 6.58 -4.39
C PRO A 55 -4.75 5.56 -5.38
N GLU A 56 -5.87 4.93 -5.02
CA GLU A 56 -6.63 3.99 -5.89
C GLU A 56 -5.86 2.72 -6.30
N ARG A 57 -4.69 2.43 -5.69
CA ARG A 57 -3.91 1.23 -5.98
C ARG A 57 -3.64 0.41 -4.72
N LEU A 58 -4.03 -0.87 -4.76
CA LEU A 58 -3.61 -1.86 -3.76
C LEU A 58 -2.33 -2.56 -4.19
N ALA A 59 -1.51 -2.95 -3.21
CA ALA A 59 -0.41 -3.87 -3.45
C ALA A 59 -0.98 -5.25 -3.81
N LYS A 60 -0.23 -6.02 -4.60
CA LYS A 60 -0.63 -7.36 -5.02
C LYS A 60 0.45 -8.39 -4.72
N PHE A 61 0.02 -9.60 -4.39
CA PHE A 61 0.90 -10.76 -4.36
C PHE A 61 1.24 -11.21 -5.80
N ALA A 62 2.26 -12.07 -5.93
CA ALA A 62 2.71 -12.60 -7.21
C ALA A 62 1.62 -13.37 -7.98
N ASN A 63 0.66 -13.94 -7.26
CA ASN A 63 -0.53 -14.62 -7.81
C ASN A 63 -1.67 -13.63 -8.19
N ASN A 64 -1.42 -12.33 -8.16
CA ASN A 64 -2.37 -11.24 -8.41
C ASN A 64 -3.47 -11.04 -7.35
N THR A 65 -3.45 -11.74 -6.21
CA THR A 65 -4.37 -11.42 -5.11
C THR A 65 -3.99 -10.10 -4.45
N GLN A 66 -4.99 -9.40 -3.91
CA GLN A 66 -4.80 -8.11 -3.27
C GLN A 66 -4.15 -8.28 -1.89
N ARG A 67 -3.29 -7.34 -1.53
CA ARG A 67 -2.73 -7.16 -0.19
C ARG A 67 -3.28 -5.86 0.39
N TYR A 68 -3.71 -5.89 1.64
CA TYR A 68 -4.29 -4.72 2.31
C TYR A 68 -3.23 -3.93 3.09
N PRO A 69 -3.35 -2.58 3.14
CA PRO A 69 -2.49 -1.77 3.99
C PRO A 69 -2.80 -2.01 5.47
N SER A 70 -1.79 -1.82 6.32
CA SER A 70 -1.91 -1.96 7.78
C SER A 70 -1.54 -0.69 8.54
N ASP A 71 -2.16 -0.50 9.70
CA ASP A 71 -1.83 0.58 10.64
C ASP A 71 -0.61 0.24 11.51
N ALA A 72 -0.20 1.16 12.39
CA ALA A 72 0.94 0.98 13.30
C ALA A 72 0.76 -0.15 14.33
N LYS A 73 -0.47 -0.65 14.53
CA LYS A 73 -0.77 -1.80 15.39
C LYS A 73 -0.83 -3.11 14.59
N GLY A 74 -0.64 -3.05 13.27
CA GLY A 74 -0.73 -4.19 12.37
C GLY A 74 -2.16 -4.53 11.93
N ASN A 75 -3.16 -3.69 12.23
CA ASN A 75 -4.53 -3.92 11.76
C ASN A 75 -4.62 -3.60 10.27
N GLU A 76 -5.09 -4.56 9.47
CA GLU A 76 -5.38 -4.34 8.05
C GLU A 76 -6.64 -3.48 7.87
N TYR A 77 -6.64 -2.62 6.84
CA TYR A 77 -7.77 -1.75 6.53
C TYR A 77 -8.02 -1.58 5.03
N TYR A 78 -9.25 -1.15 4.68
CA TYR A 78 -9.67 -0.92 3.29
C TYR A 78 -9.50 0.56 2.88
N LEU A 79 -9.42 0.83 1.58
CA LEU A 79 -9.43 2.17 0.98
C LEU A 79 -10.60 2.31 -0.01
N GLN A 80 -11.42 3.38 0.00
CA GLN A 80 -12.39 3.68 -1.08
C GLN A 80 -12.72 5.15 -1.32
N HIS A 81 -12.17 5.71 -2.40
CA HIS A 81 -12.58 7.03 -2.92
C HIS A 81 -13.71 6.90 -3.94
N GLN A 82 -14.62 7.88 -3.93
CA GLN A 82 -15.81 7.97 -4.81
C GLN A 82 -16.92 6.90 -4.66
N GLY A 83 -16.99 6.15 -3.55
CA GLY A 83 -18.14 5.26 -3.30
C GLY A 83 -18.15 4.46 -2.00
N LYS A 84 -16.97 4.30 -1.37
CA LYS A 84 -16.68 4.16 0.10
C LYS A 84 -17.01 2.78 0.75
N PRO A 85 -16.15 2.04 1.51
CA PRO A 85 -15.28 2.40 2.66
C PRO A 85 -13.76 2.68 2.59
N TYR A 86 -13.31 3.46 3.59
CA TYR A 86 -11.98 3.33 4.19
C TYR A 86 -12.06 3.25 5.72
N LEU A 87 -10.99 2.85 6.42
CA LEU A 87 -10.69 3.37 7.76
C LEU A 87 -9.20 3.73 7.91
N LEU A 88 -8.96 4.96 8.35
CA LEU A 88 -7.66 5.51 8.79
C LEU A 88 -7.69 5.65 10.32
N ARG A 89 -6.82 4.88 10.98
CA ARG A 89 -6.41 4.95 12.40
C ARG A 89 -7.48 4.65 13.47
N GLN A 90 -7.12 3.73 14.37
CA GLN A 90 -7.89 3.34 15.54
C GLN A 90 -7.47 4.16 16.77
N GLU A 91 -8.27 5.15 17.20
CA GLU A 91 -8.25 5.61 18.60
C GLU A 91 -9.19 4.74 19.43
N SER A 92 -8.61 4.07 20.42
CA SER A 92 -9.25 3.37 21.54
C SER A 92 -10.56 2.59 21.27
N GLY A 93 -10.45 1.27 21.10
CA GLY A 93 -11.39 0.35 21.77
C GLY A 93 -12.43 -0.41 20.93
N GLY A 94 -12.37 -0.43 19.59
CA GLY A 94 -13.26 -1.30 18.83
C GLY A 94 -12.89 -1.48 17.36
N ASN A 95 -13.10 -2.69 16.83
CA ASN A 95 -13.11 -2.97 15.40
C ASN A 95 -14.51 -2.62 14.88
N VAL A 96 -14.60 -1.66 13.95
CA VAL A 96 -15.83 -1.43 13.20
C VAL A 96 -15.51 -1.68 11.73
N LEU A 97 -16.03 -2.78 11.19
CA LEU A 97 -16.20 -2.92 9.75
C LEU A 97 -17.14 -1.79 9.34
N GLY A 98 -16.67 -0.86 8.51
CA GLY A 98 -17.50 0.23 7.99
C GLY A 98 -18.65 -0.32 7.16
N GLN A 99 -19.75 -0.69 7.81
CA GLN A 99 -21.07 -0.74 7.20
C GLN A 99 -21.51 0.72 6.97
N THR A 100 -21.92 1.04 5.76
CA THR A 100 -22.76 2.21 5.53
C THR A 100 -23.99 2.10 6.43
N ARG A 101 -24.50 3.21 6.99
CA ARG A 101 -25.77 3.23 7.77
C ARG A 101 -27.00 2.79 6.94
N LYS A 102 -26.81 2.50 5.65
CA LYS A 102 -27.78 1.92 4.72
C LYS A 102 -27.07 0.78 4.00
N GLY A 103 -27.36 -0.47 4.37
CA GLY A 103 -26.76 -1.67 3.78
C GLY A 103 -26.92 -1.75 2.25
N PHE A 104 -26.36 -2.80 1.66
CA PHE A 104 -26.49 -3.11 0.22
C PHE A 104 -27.93 -2.90 -0.28
N GLN A 105 -28.05 -2.07 -1.31
CA GLN A 105 -29.03 -2.22 -2.39
C GLN A 105 -28.26 -2.63 -3.63
#